data_AF-A0A2J7ZT65-F1
#
_entry.id   AF-A0A2J7ZT65-F1
#
_cell.length_a   1.000
_cell.length_b   1.000
_cell.length_c   1.000
_cell.angle_alpha   90.00
_cell.angle_beta   90.00
_cell.angle_gamma   90.00
#
_symmetry.space_group_name_H-M   'P 1'
#
loop_
_entity.id
_entity.type
_entity.pdbx_description
1 polymer ?
#
loop_
_entity_poly.entity_id
_entity_poly.type
_entity_poly.pdbx_seq_one_letter_code
_entity_poly.pdbx_strand_id
1 'polypeptide(L)'
;MGMTMGMRWLAGQLASNSRNSLSANTWKQYERAWLKFVAFCAQHEMDPHRCNSAFVSLYFTQLNNEGEQRAVGHQLIDQASAAISASYRIAGLASPCDGPLCTVAHEAARCTLITQKRPRAEVAFEDLQQLLNHHLPPNGPEPTLEVRMLVTGVLLCYTGLLRFDDLSRVLVHEDLLRIYPGEHLELFLWKSKTDQCAEGAWVTIGATEGPHCVVGLVEKLLARGAYDRSPPPGRDGGPLIRAVVTDAGGEQRLEHRSTQLPEITPALQYKVVLKRVNELFGEAGVTKKIGMHAFRVAGATEAVNAGTDRVMVQKLGRWATAETFEKVYVKDTVPKRDHRAYN
;
A
#
# COMPACT_ATOMS: atom_id res chain seq x y z
N MET A 1 9.78 -41.94 -20.14
CA MET A 1 8.41 -42.14 -19.62
C MET A 1 7.65 -40.84 -19.73
N GLY A 2 6.60 -40.77 -20.56
CA GLY A 2 5.81 -39.55 -20.73
C GLY A 2 4.80 -39.37 -19.60
N MET A 3 4.75 -38.18 -18.99
CA MET A 3 3.71 -37.82 -18.03
C MET A 3 2.31 -37.95 -18.68
N THR A 4 1.41 -38.64 -17.99
CA THR A 4 -0.01 -38.78 -18.36
C THR A 4 -0.71 -37.42 -18.40
N MET A 5 -1.81 -37.30 -19.16
CA MET A 5 -2.59 -36.06 -19.26
C MET A 5 -3.03 -35.51 -17.88
N GLY A 6 -3.42 -36.40 -16.95
CA GLY A 6 -3.78 -36.02 -15.58
C GLY A 6 -2.60 -35.46 -14.77
N MET A 7 -1.40 -36.04 -14.90
CA MET A 7 -0.20 -35.49 -14.26
C MET A 7 0.20 -34.12 -14.82
N ARG A 8 0.04 -33.90 -16.13
CA ARG A 8 0.29 -32.58 -16.74
C ARG A 8 -0.68 -31.51 -16.21
N TRP A 9 -1.95 -31.86 -16.04
CA TRP A 9 -2.95 -30.97 -15.46
C TRP A 9 -2.62 -30.61 -14.00
N LEU A 10 -2.27 -31.61 -13.18
CA LEU A 10 -1.85 -31.38 -11.79
C LEU A 10 -0.57 -30.54 -11.69
N ALA A 11 0.40 -30.75 -12.57
CA ALA A 11 1.60 -29.91 -12.66
C ALA A 11 1.26 -28.45 -13.02
N GLY A 12 0.32 -28.24 -13.94
CA GLY A 12 -0.19 -26.91 -14.28
C GLY A 12 -0.92 -26.21 -13.11
N GLN A 13 -1.70 -26.97 -12.33
CA GLN A 13 -2.35 -26.47 -11.10
C GLN A 13 -1.31 -26.12 -10.03
N LEU A 14 -0.31 -26.96 -9.81
CA LEU A 14 0.76 -26.71 -8.84
C LEU A 14 1.57 -25.45 -9.18
N ALA A 15 1.85 -25.23 -10.48
CA ALA A 15 2.51 -24.01 -10.95
C ALA A 15 1.65 -22.76 -10.72
N SER A 16 0.34 -22.86 -10.97
CA SER A 16 -0.61 -21.77 -10.69
C SER A 16 -0.72 -21.46 -9.19
N ASN A 17 -0.79 -22.49 -8.35
CA ASN A 17 -0.84 -22.35 -6.88
C ASN A 17 0.44 -21.70 -6.34
N SER A 18 1.59 -22.08 -6.88
CA SER A 18 2.87 -21.47 -6.54
C SER A 18 2.89 -19.98 -6.86
N ARG A 19 2.29 -19.56 -7.98
CA ARG A 19 2.12 -18.14 -8.32
C ARG A 19 1.16 -17.42 -7.38
N ASN A 20 0.09 -18.07 -6.95
CA ASN A 20 -0.90 -17.48 -6.02
C ASN A 20 -0.36 -17.30 -4.60
N SER A 21 0.74 -17.96 -4.23
CA SER A 21 1.37 -17.82 -2.91
C SER A 21 1.99 -16.44 -2.64
N LEU A 22 2.19 -15.62 -3.68
CA LEU A 22 2.77 -14.27 -3.56
C LEU A 22 1.94 -13.25 -4.33
N SER A 23 2.04 -11.98 -3.93
CA SER A 23 1.38 -10.90 -4.67
C SER A 23 1.94 -10.73 -6.08
N ALA A 24 1.10 -10.32 -7.04
CA ALA A 24 1.54 -10.06 -8.41
C ALA A 24 2.69 -9.04 -8.51
N ASN A 25 2.72 -8.05 -7.60
CA ASN A 25 3.82 -7.09 -7.52
C ASN A 25 5.12 -7.72 -7.01
N THR A 26 5.04 -8.66 -6.07
CA THR A 26 6.20 -9.46 -5.62
C THR A 26 6.76 -10.28 -6.77
N TRP A 27 5.89 -10.93 -7.57
CA TRP A 27 6.33 -11.68 -8.75
C TRP A 27 7.01 -10.81 -9.79
N LYS A 28 6.44 -9.64 -10.12
CA LYS A 28 7.08 -8.69 -11.05
C LYS A 28 8.47 -8.25 -10.56
N GLN A 29 8.64 -8.09 -9.25
CA GLN A 29 9.93 -7.77 -8.65
C GLN A 29 10.91 -8.94 -8.71
N TYR A 30 10.44 -10.16 -8.43
CA TYR A 30 11.26 -11.36 -8.49
C TYR A 30 11.65 -11.71 -9.92
N GLU A 31 10.74 -11.61 -10.88
CA GLU A 31 11.02 -11.85 -12.29
C GLU A 31 12.15 -10.96 -12.81
N ARG A 32 12.14 -9.67 -12.48
CA ARG A 32 13.23 -8.75 -12.85
C ARG A 32 14.57 -9.14 -12.23
N ALA A 33 14.57 -9.55 -10.95
CA ALA A 33 15.79 -9.96 -10.27
C ALA A 33 16.30 -11.31 -10.79
N TRP A 34 15.39 -12.25 -11.06
CA TRP A 34 15.67 -13.54 -11.68
C TRP A 34 16.29 -13.39 -13.06
N LEU A 35 15.73 -12.55 -13.93
CA LEU A 35 16.30 -12.30 -15.26
C LEU A 35 17.72 -11.74 -15.21
N LYS A 36 18.05 -10.91 -14.22
CA LYS A 36 19.42 -10.44 -14.00
C LYS A 36 20.35 -11.59 -13.61
N PHE A 37 19.89 -12.49 -12.74
CA PHE A 37 20.66 -13.67 -12.37
C PHE A 37 20.85 -14.62 -13.56
N VAL A 38 19.81 -14.84 -14.38
CA VAL A 38 19.90 -15.64 -15.61
C VAL A 38 20.94 -15.03 -16.56
N ALA A 39 20.96 -13.71 -16.73
CA ALA A 39 21.97 -13.03 -17.54
C ALA A 39 23.39 -13.24 -16.99
N PHE A 40 23.58 -13.15 -15.67
CA PHE A 40 24.85 -13.46 -15.02
C PHE A 40 25.27 -14.92 -15.26
N CYS A 41 24.35 -15.88 -15.11
CA CYS A 41 24.63 -17.28 -15.40
C CYS A 41 25.05 -17.48 -16.86
N ALA A 42 24.35 -16.85 -17.82
CA ALA A 42 24.67 -16.93 -19.24
C ALA A 42 26.06 -16.37 -19.57
N GLN A 43 26.47 -15.27 -18.92
CA GLN A 43 27.82 -14.70 -19.08
C GLN A 43 28.94 -15.62 -18.61
N HIS A 44 28.64 -16.56 -17.72
CA HIS A 44 29.58 -17.54 -17.17
C HIS A 44 29.30 -18.97 -17.65
N GLU A 45 28.48 -19.13 -18.69
CA GLU A 45 28.12 -20.43 -19.29
C GLU A 45 27.50 -21.42 -18.28
N MET A 46 26.81 -20.90 -17.27
CA MET A 46 26.13 -21.69 -16.24
C MET A 46 24.63 -21.83 -16.52
N ASP A 47 24.08 -23.01 -16.21
CA ASP A 47 22.63 -23.21 -16.16
C ASP A 47 22.06 -22.58 -14.87
N PRO A 48 21.12 -21.61 -14.96
CA PRO A 48 20.54 -20.93 -13.80
C PRO A 48 19.92 -21.86 -12.74
N HIS A 49 19.52 -23.08 -13.11
CA HIS A 49 18.92 -24.07 -12.21
C HIS A 49 19.92 -25.14 -11.72
N ARG A 50 21.21 -25.03 -12.06
CA ARG A 50 22.28 -25.93 -11.61
C ARG A 50 23.37 -25.22 -10.80
N CYS A 51 23.15 -23.95 -10.45
CA CYS A 51 24.09 -23.16 -9.67
C CYS A 51 24.14 -23.66 -8.22
N ASN A 52 25.34 -23.78 -7.65
CA ASN A 52 25.54 -24.06 -6.23
C ASN A 52 25.67 -22.76 -5.41
N SER A 53 25.73 -22.88 -4.08
CA SER A 53 25.84 -21.71 -3.19
C SER A 53 27.10 -20.87 -3.43
N ALA A 54 28.23 -21.50 -3.77
CA ALA A 54 29.46 -20.78 -4.06
C ALA A 54 29.29 -19.85 -5.28
N PHE A 55 28.72 -20.34 -6.38
CA PHE A 55 28.48 -19.53 -7.57
C PHE A 55 27.47 -18.40 -7.30
N VAL A 56 26.39 -18.68 -6.57
CA VAL A 56 25.40 -17.64 -6.20
C VAL A 56 26.02 -16.58 -5.27
N SER A 57 26.96 -16.94 -4.40
CA SER A 57 27.67 -15.97 -3.54
C SER A 57 28.56 -15.02 -4.34
N LEU A 58 29.15 -15.47 -5.46
CA LEU A 58 29.89 -14.61 -6.39
C LEU A 58 28.95 -13.58 -7.03
N TYR A 59 27.74 -14.01 -7.44
CA TYR A 59 26.72 -13.09 -7.95
C TYR A 59 26.32 -12.05 -6.90
N PHE A 60 26.10 -12.45 -5.64
CA PHE A 60 25.79 -11.50 -4.56
C PHE A 60 26.95 -10.54 -4.28
N THR A 61 28.19 -11.00 -4.40
CA THR A 61 29.37 -10.14 -4.27
C THR A 61 29.42 -9.09 -5.39
N GLN A 62 29.13 -9.48 -6.64
CA GLN A 62 28.99 -8.50 -7.73
C GLN A 62 27.87 -7.49 -7.44
N LEU A 63 26.70 -7.95 -7.01
CA LEU A 63 25.60 -7.07 -6.62
C LEU A 63 25.99 -6.12 -5.48
N ASN A 64 26.81 -6.58 -4.54
CA ASN A 64 27.33 -5.74 -3.46
C ASN A 64 28.16 -4.57 -4.03
N ASN A 65 29.12 -4.88 -4.91
CA ASN A 65 29.96 -3.87 -5.56
C ASN A 65 29.13 -2.89 -6.40
N GLU A 66 28.16 -3.39 -7.17
CA GLU A 66 27.24 -2.53 -7.92
C GLU A 66 26.32 -1.69 -7.01
N GLY A 67 25.95 -2.23 -5.86
CA GLY A 67 25.13 -1.58 -4.84
C GLY A 67 25.88 -0.39 -4.25
N GLU A 68 27.15 -0.59 -3.90
CA GLU A 68 28.04 0.43 -3.38
C GLU A 68 28.23 1.58 -4.38
N GLN A 69 28.55 1.25 -5.64
CA GLN A 69 28.71 2.24 -6.72
C GLN A 69 27.45 3.07 -6.99
N ARG A 70 26.26 2.47 -6.78
CA ARG A 70 24.97 3.13 -7.03
C ARG A 70 24.30 3.69 -5.77
N ALA A 71 24.95 3.59 -4.61
CA ALA A 71 24.38 3.94 -3.31
C ALA A 71 23.01 3.26 -3.04
N VAL A 72 22.89 1.99 -3.43
CA VAL A 72 21.71 1.14 -3.20
C VAL A 72 21.94 0.25 -1.99
N GLY A 73 20.92 0.10 -1.14
CA GLY A 73 21.00 -0.69 0.09
C GLY A 73 21.05 -2.21 -0.11
N HIS A 74 21.30 -2.91 1.01
CA HIS A 74 21.34 -4.37 1.08
C HIS A 74 20.09 -5.09 0.54
N GLN A 75 18.94 -4.39 0.45
CA GLN A 75 17.71 -4.97 -0.07
C GLN A 75 17.83 -5.45 -1.52
N LEU A 76 18.84 -4.97 -2.27
CA LEU A 76 19.20 -5.49 -3.59
C LEU A 76 19.49 -7.00 -3.55
N ILE A 77 20.27 -7.44 -2.55
CA ILE A 77 20.68 -8.83 -2.39
C ILE A 77 19.56 -9.65 -1.77
N ASP A 78 18.81 -9.09 -0.80
CA ASP A 78 17.60 -9.74 -0.26
C ASP A 78 16.59 -10.06 -1.38
N GLN A 79 16.36 -9.12 -2.30
CA GLN A 79 15.45 -9.31 -3.44
C GLN A 79 15.98 -10.35 -4.43
N ALA A 80 17.27 -10.32 -4.75
CA ALA A 80 17.88 -11.31 -5.64
C ALA A 80 17.82 -12.72 -5.04
N SER A 81 18.18 -12.86 -3.77
CA SER A 81 18.14 -14.13 -3.04
C SER A 81 16.73 -14.71 -2.97
N ALA A 82 15.73 -13.87 -2.68
CA ALA A 82 14.34 -14.31 -2.66
C ALA A 82 13.82 -14.73 -4.04
N ALA A 83 14.20 -14.01 -5.10
CA ALA A 83 13.84 -14.34 -6.48
C ALA A 83 14.44 -15.66 -6.97
N ILE A 84 15.72 -15.90 -6.67
CA ILE A 84 16.41 -17.16 -6.98
C ILE A 84 15.74 -18.31 -6.20
N SER A 85 15.53 -18.13 -4.90
CA SER A 85 14.88 -19.13 -4.05
C SER A 85 13.45 -19.46 -4.50
N ALA A 86 12.68 -18.46 -4.92
CA ALA A 86 11.33 -18.65 -5.45
C ALA A 86 11.34 -19.44 -6.77
N SER A 87 12.32 -19.17 -7.64
CA SER A 87 12.47 -19.85 -8.93
C SER A 87 12.88 -21.31 -8.76
N TYR A 88 13.81 -21.60 -7.85
CA TYR A 88 14.20 -22.98 -7.50
C TYR A 88 13.04 -23.75 -6.87
N ARG A 89 12.25 -23.10 -6.00
CA ARG A 89 11.06 -23.70 -5.38
C ARG A 89 10.01 -24.11 -6.40
N ILE A 90 9.73 -23.25 -7.40
CA ILE A 90 8.82 -23.60 -8.51
C ILE A 90 9.35 -24.81 -9.29
N ALA A 91 10.67 -24.92 -9.46
CA ALA A 91 11.31 -26.06 -10.11
C ALA A 91 11.39 -27.32 -9.22
N GLY A 92 10.93 -27.27 -7.96
CA GLY A 92 11.03 -28.37 -7.01
C GLY A 92 12.47 -28.62 -6.51
N LEU A 93 13.34 -27.62 -6.59
CA LEU A 93 14.76 -27.70 -6.22
C LEU A 93 15.01 -27.00 -4.88
N ALA A 94 16.02 -27.47 -4.14
CA ALA A 94 16.53 -26.80 -2.96
C ALA A 94 17.20 -25.47 -3.34
N SER A 95 17.02 -24.42 -2.53
CA SER A 95 17.58 -23.11 -2.86
C SER A 95 19.11 -23.10 -2.66
N PRO A 96 19.90 -22.66 -3.64
CA PRO A 96 21.34 -22.47 -3.46
C PRO A 96 21.67 -21.26 -2.57
N CYS A 97 20.67 -20.40 -2.30
CA CYS A 97 20.84 -19.24 -1.43
C CYS A 97 20.96 -19.58 0.05
N ASP A 98 20.57 -20.79 0.46
CA ASP A 98 20.55 -21.21 1.87
C ASP A 98 21.94 -21.67 2.37
N GLY A 99 22.97 -21.64 1.51
CA GLY A 99 24.32 -22.03 1.88
C GLY A 99 25.11 -20.95 2.66
N PRO A 100 26.18 -21.35 3.37
CA PRO A 100 26.92 -20.46 4.27
C PRO A 100 27.58 -19.27 3.54
N LEU A 101 28.06 -19.46 2.32
CA LEU A 101 28.69 -18.37 1.55
C LEU A 101 27.69 -17.28 1.15
N CYS A 102 26.44 -17.65 0.87
CA CYS A 102 25.37 -16.67 0.63
C CYS A 102 25.04 -15.90 1.91
N THR A 103 25.11 -16.54 3.08
CA THR A 103 24.92 -15.88 4.39
C THR A 103 26.00 -14.82 4.63
N VAL A 104 27.27 -15.16 4.37
CA VAL A 104 28.38 -14.20 4.45
C VAL A 104 28.17 -13.01 3.52
N ALA A 105 27.72 -13.24 2.29
CA ALA A 105 27.44 -12.15 1.35
C ALA A 105 26.30 -11.23 1.81
N HIS A 106 25.25 -11.78 2.43
CA HIS A 106 24.17 -11.00 3.05
C HIS A 106 24.66 -10.15 4.22
N GLU A 107 25.49 -10.71 5.09
CA GLU A 107 26.08 -9.99 6.23
C GLU A 107 27.00 -8.87 5.76
N ALA A 108 27.89 -9.15 4.80
CA ALA A 108 28.75 -8.16 4.18
C ALA A 108 27.92 -7.00 3.62
N ALA A 109 26.87 -7.29 2.86
CA ALA A 109 25.99 -6.26 2.30
C ALA A 109 25.30 -5.39 3.36
N ARG A 110 24.87 -5.97 4.49
CA ARG A 110 24.28 -5.20 5.59
C ARG A 110 25.28 -4.26 6.25
N CYS A 111 26.55 -4.65 6.30
CA CYS A 111 27.63 -3.84 6.86
C CYS A 111 28.15 -2.77 5.89
N THR A 112 28.21 -3.07 4.58
CA THR A 112 28.85 -2.19 3.58
C THR A 112 27.86 -1.31 2.83
N LEU A 113 26.62 -1.76 2.60
CA LEU A 113 25.64 -1.00 1.82
C LEU A 113 24.78 -0.12 2.71
N ILE A 114 25.28 1.08 2.98
CA ILE A 114 24.51 2.13 3.62
C ILE A 114 23.52 2.70 2.61
N THR A 115 22.22 2.50 2.85
CA THR A 115 21.20 3.14 2.02
C THR A 115 21.16 4.62 2.33
N GLN A 116 21.38 5.49 1.34
CA GLN A 116 21.03 6.90 1.48
C GLN A 116 19.50 7.01 1.55
N LYS A 117 18.95 7.03 2.77
CA LYS A 117 17.50 7.20 2.97
C LYS A 117 17.13 8.60 2.48
N ARG A 118 16.50 8.69 1.32
CA ARG A 118 15.86 9.94 0.90
C ARG A 118 14.77 10.27 1.91
N PRO A 119 14.81 11.44 2.57
CA PRO A 119 13.76 11.81 3.50
C PRO A 119 12.43 11.81 2.74
N ARG A 120 11.49 10.99 3.20
CA ARG A 120 10.12 11.04 2.70
C ARG A 120 9.46 12.26 3.32
N ALA A 121 8.79 13.07 2.50
CA ALA A 121 8.06 14.22 3.00
C ALA A 121 7.07 13.75 4.07
N GLU A 122 7.18 14.35 5.26
CA GLU A 122 6.24 14.15 6.34
C GLU A 122 5.00 15.00 6.07
N VAL A 123 3.84 14.45 6.40
CA VAL A 123 2.57 15.16 6.40
C VAL A 123 2.31 15.54 7.84
N ALA A 124 2.22 16.83 8.11
CA ALA A 124 1.74 17.35 9.37
C ALA A 124 0.21 17.53 9.29
N PHE A 125 -0.43 17.65 10.44
CA PHE A 125 -1.88 17.86 10.48
C PHE A 125 -2.29 19.15 9.77
N GLU A 126 -1.46 20.18 9.84
CA GLU A 126 -1.68 21.48 9.20
C GLU A 126 -1.74 21.37 7.67
N ASP A 127 -0.94 20.50 7.05
CA ASP A 127 -1.03 20.30 5.59
C ASP A 127 -2.38 19.69 5.20
N LEU A 128 -2.87 18.74 6.00
CA LEU A 128 -4.16 18.11 5.78
C LEU A 128 -5.30 19.12 5.99
N GLN A 129 -5.21 19.96 7.03
CA GLN A 129 -6.16 21.05 7.25
C GLN A 129 -6.16 22.04 6.09
N GLN A 130 -5.00 22.41 5.53
CA GLN A 130 -4.91 23.28 4.35
C GLN A 130 -5.63 22.65 3.14
N LEU A 131 -5.38 21.37 2.87
CA LEU A 131 -6.08 20.64 1.79
C LEU A 131 -7.59 20.66 2.00
N LEU A 132 -8.06 20.34 3.21
CA LEU A 132 -9.48 20.25 3.55
C LEU A 132 -10.17 21.62 3.49
N ASN A 133 -9.56 22.66 4.05
CA ASN A 133 -10.09 24.01 4.03
C ASN A 133 -10.19 24.59 2.62
N HIS A 134 -9.21 24.27 1.75
CA HIS A 134 -9.19 24.74 0.37
C HIS A 134 -10.22 24.03 -0.50
N HIS A 135 -10.26 22.69 -0.46
CA HIS A 135 -11.09 21.89 -1.39
C HIS A 135 -12.47 21.53 -0.85
N LEU A 136 -12.64 21.50 0.48
CA LEU A 136 -13.90 21.19 1.16
C LEU A 136 -14.27 22.29 2.17
N PRO A 137 -14.34 23.57 1.75
CA PRO A 137 -14.74 24.66 2.64
C PRO A 137 -16.18 24.44 3.16
N PRO A 138 -16.46 24.65 4.45
CA PRO A 138 -17.77 24.33 5.04
C PRO A 138 -18.95 25.04 4.37
N ASN A 139 -18.73 26.29 3.93
CA ASN A 139 -19.73 27.16 3.31
C ASN A 139 -19.26 27.67 1.92
N GLY A 140 -18.36 26.94 1.27
CA GLY A 140 -17.86 27.33 -0.06
C GLY A 140 -18.58 26.60 -1.21
N PRO A 141 -18.11 26.82 -2.44
CA PRO A 141 -18.67 26.14 -3.60
C PRO A 141 -18.51 24.63 -3.48
N GLU A 142 -19.47 23.89 -4.03
CA GLU A 142 -19.41 22.44 -4.08
C GLU A 142 -18.25 22.02 -5.00
N PRO A 143 -17.29 21.21 -4.51
CA PRO A 143 -16.20 20.72 -5.34
C PRO A 143 -16.71 19.75 -6.40
N THR A 144 -15.87 19.46 -7.40
CA THR A 144 -16.15 18.37 -8.33
C THR A 144 -16.20 17.02 -7.60
N LEU A 145 -16.92 16.05 -8.17
CA LEU A 145 -17.04 14.71 -7.57
C LEU A 145 -15.66 14.04 -7.42
N GLU A 146 -14.77 14.22 -8.39
CA GLU A 146 -13.37 13.75 -8.32
C GLU A 146 -12.66 14.30 -7.08
N VAL A 147 -12.68 15.63 -6.90
CA VAL A 147 -12.00 16.30 -5.79
C VAL A 147 -12.57 15.83 -4.46
N ARG A 148 -13.91 15.80 -4.33
CA ARG A 148 -14.58 15.30 -3.13
C ARG A 148 -14.15 13.87 -2.80
N MET A 149 -14.16 12.99 -3.80
CA MET A 149 -13.78 11.58 -3.64
C MET A 149 -12.32 11.42 -3.20
N LEU A 150 -11.39 12.12 -3.85
CA LEU A 150 -9.96 11.99 -3.55
C LEU A 150 -9.58 12.60 -2.20
N VAL A 151 -10.09 13.78 -1.86
CA VAL A 151 -9.81 14.44 -0.57
C VAL A 151 -10.43 13.65 0.58
N THR A 152 -11.66 13.15 0.43
CA THR A 152 -12.28 12.25 1.42
C THR A 152 -11.49 10.95 1.56
N GLY A 153 -10.99 10.39 0.44
CA GLY A 153 -10.14 9.19 0.46
C GLY A 153 -8.80 9.39 1.17
N VAL A 154 -8.18 10.56 1.03
CA VAL A 154 -6.98 10.97 1.78
C VAL A 154 -7.29 11.02 3.29
N LEU A 155 -8.41 11.63 3.67
CA LEU A 155 -8.83 11.70 5.06
C LEU A 155 -9.15 10.31 5.64
N LEU A 156 -9.73 9.39 4.87
CA LEU A 156 -9.90 7.98 5.26
C LEU A 156 -8.56 7.28 5.47
N CYS A 157 -7.54 7.55 4.63
CA CYS A 157 -6.19 7.01 4.85
C CYS A 157 -5.56 7.54 6.14
N TYR A 158 -5.82 8.80 6.47
CA TYR A 158 -5.34 9.44 7.69
C TYR A 158 -6.05 8.89 8.93
N THR A 159 -7.38 8.94 8.98
CA THR A 159 -8.20 8.57 10.14
C THR A 159 -8.33 7.06 10.35
N GLY A 160 -8.52 6.29 9.28
CA GLY A 160 -8.60 4.83 9.32
C GLY A 160 -7.24 4.13 9.28
N LEU A 161 -6.16 4.93 9.27
CA LEU A 161 -4.78 4.46 9.12
C LEU A 161 -4.63 3.55 7.89
N LEU A 162 -5.34 3.81 6.79
CA LEU A 162 -5.38 2.91 5.63
C LEU A 162 -4.12 3.04 4.76
N ARG A 163 -3.67 1.93 4.19
CA ARG A 163 -2.80 1.99 3.00
C ARG A 163 -3.64 2.34 1.78
N PHE A 164 -3.02 2.81 0.70
CA PHE A 164 -3.75 2.99 -0.56
C PHE A 164 -4.40 1.69 -1.06
N ASP A 165 -3.70 0.56 -0.94
CA ASP A 165 -4.25 -0.75 -1.30
C ASP A 165 -5.49 -1.10 -0.45
N ASP A 166 -5.54 -0.65 0.80
CA ASP A 166 -6.74 -0.81 1.65
C ASP A 166 -7.86 0.12 1.15
N LEU A 167 -7.56 1.42 0.91
CA LEU A 167 -8.52 2.42 0.41
C LEU A 167 -9.16 1.99 -0.93
N SER A 168 -8.35 1.51 -1.87
CA SER A 168 -8.82 1.02 -3.18
C SER A 168 -9.71 -0.23 -3.10
N ARG A 169 -9.79 -0.87 -1.93
CA ARG A 169 -10.64 -2.04 -1.67
C ARG A 169 -11.84 -1.73 -0.78
N VAL A 170 -12.03 -0.47 -0.38
CA VAL A 170 -13.23 -0.06 0.34
C VAL A 170 -14.41 -0.19 -0.61
N LEU A 171 -15.23 -1.23 -0.42
CA LEU A 171 -16.46 -1.45 -1.17
C LEU A 171 -17.60 -0.66 -0.53
N VAL A 172 -18.53 -0.14 -1.34
CA VAL A 172 -19.58 0.78 -0.85
C VAL A 172 -20.87 0.10 -0.41
N HIS A 173 -20.94 -1.23 -0.50
CA HIS A 173 -22.11 -2.01 -0.09
C HIS A 173 -22.51 -1.69 1.35
N GLU A 174 -23.82 -1.60 1.61
CA GLU A 174 -24.36 -1.20 2.92
C GLU A 174 -23.92 -2.10 4.08
N ASP A 175 -23.68 -3.38 3.78
CA ASP A 175 -23.23 -4.39 4.73
C ASP A 175 -21.71 -4.38 4.96
N LEU A 176 -20.92 -3.77 4.05
CA LEU A 176 -19.46 -3.70 4.09
C LEU A 176 -18.92 -2.31 4.46
N LEU A 177 -19.64 -1.24 4.13
CA LEU A 177 -19.36 0.14 4.55
C LEU A 177 -20.59 0.62 5.30
N ARG A 178 -20.58 0.51 6.63
CA ARG A 178 -21.67 0.90 7.51
C ARG A 178 -21.43 2.31 8.01
N ILE A 179 -22.49 3.11 8.05
CA ILE A 179 -22.41 4.50 8.50
C ILE A 179 -23.43 4.66 9.62
N TYR A 180 -22.95 5.12 10.76
CA TYR A 180 -23.73 5.48 11.93
C TYR A 180 -23.62 7.01 12.08
N PRO A 181 -24.57 7.77 11.50
CA PRO A 181 -24.46 9.22 11.36
C PRO A 181 -24.19 9.90 12.71
N GLY A 182 -23.17 10.77 12.73
CA GLY A 182 -22.77 11.49 13.94
C GLY A 182 -21.97 10.67 14.97
N GLU A 183 -21.85 9.35 14.80
CA GLU A 183 -21.16 8.47 15.75
C GLU A 183 -19.86 7.90 15.18
N HIS A 184 -19.95 7.11 14.12
CA HIS A 184 -18.82 6.42 13.51
C HIS A 184 -19.18 5.83 12.13
N LEU A 185 -18.18 5.37 11.42
CA LEU A 185 -18.36 4.46 10.29
C LEU A 185 -17.55 3.18 10.51
N GLU A 186 -18.01 2.09 9.93
CA GLU A 186 -17.27 0.83 9.89
C GLU A 186 -17.05 0.45 8.43
N LEU A 187 -15.81 0.11 8.08
CA LEU A 187 -15.49 -0.45 6.77
C LEU A 187 -14.88 -1.83 6.92
N PHE A 188 -15.32 -2.76 6.08
CA PHE A 188 -14.80 -4.11 5.99
C PHE A 188 -13.74 -4.19 4.89
N LEU A 189 -12.53 -4.57 5.27
CA LEU A 189 -11.45 -4.87 4.35
C LEU A 189 -11.36 -6.40 4.21
N TRP A 190 -11.85 -6.95 3.10
CA TRP A 190 -11.78 -8.39 2.83
C TRP A 190 -10.34 -8.91 2.67
N LYS A 191 -9.39 -8.01 2.37
CA LYS A 191 -7.97 -8.32 2.31
C LYS A 191 -7.12 -7.08 2.52
N SER A 192 -6.12 -7.19 3.39
CA SER A 192 -5.08 -6.17 3.60
C SER A 192 -3.69 -6.68 3.23
N LYS A 193 -2.67 -5.82 3.30
CA LYS A 193 -1.27 -6.24 3.07
C LYS A 193 -0.79 -7.30 4.06
N THR A 194 -1.25 -7.23 5.30
CA THR A 194 -0.84 -8.13 6.40
C THR A 194 -1.76 -9.34 6.53
N ASP A 195 -2.87 -9.36 5.80
CA ASP A 195 -3.83 -10.45 5.76
C ASP A 195 -3.55 -11.36 4.55
N GLN A 196 -2.60 -12.27 4.73
CA GLN A 196 -2.19 -13.21 3.68
C GLN A 196 -3.26 -14.25 3.39
N CYS A 197 -4.07 -14.61 4.41
CA CYS A 197 -5.11 -15.64 4.34
C CYS A 197 -6.48 -15.09 3.92
N ALA A 198 -6.64 -13.77 3.78
CA ALA A 198 -7.91 -13.11 3.48
C ALA A 198 -9.00 -13.38 4.55
N GLU A 199 -8.62 -13.35 5.83
CA GLU A 199 -9.55 -13.44 6.96
C GLU A 199 -10.46 -12.20 7.04
N GLY A 200 -9.99 -11.07 6.50
CA GLY A 200 -10.69 -9.80 6.54
C GLY A 200 -10.55 -9.06 7.87
N ALA A 201 -10.88 -7.77 7.88
CA ALA A 201 -10.85 -6.95 9.09
C ALA A 201 -11.84 -5.79 9.02
N TRP A 202 -12.49 -5.51 10.15
CA TRP A 202 -13.27 -4.30 10.36
C TRP A 202 -12.38 -3.14 10.80
N VAL A 203 -12.65 -1.95 10.25
CA VAL A 203 -12.01 -0.70 10.63
C VAL A 203 -13.10 0.28 11.04
N THR A 204 -13.13 0.59 12.32
CA THR A 204 -14.09 1.54 12.90
C THR A 204 -13.42 2.91 13.01
N ILE A 205 -14.07 3.94 12.47
CA ILE A 205 -13.59 5.32 12.49
C ILE A 205 -14.65 6.20 13.15
N GLY A 206 -14.32 6.77 14.31
CA GLY A 206 -15.22 7.65 15.05
C GLY A 206 -15.48 8.96 14.33
N ALA A 207 -16.68 9.50 14.50
CA ALA A 207 -16.99 10.87 14.12
C ALA A 207 -16.19 11.85 14.98
N THR A 208 -15.79 12.95 14.37
CA THR A 208 -15.18 14.08 15.07
C THR A 208 -16.12 15.26 15.03
N GLU A 209 -15.95 16.18 15.97
CA GLU A 209 -16.59 17.49 15.87
C GLU A 209 -15.99 18.30 14.72
N GLY A 210 -16.78 19.19 14.14
CA GLY A 210 -16.35 20.11 13.10
C GLY A 210 -16.68 19.69 11.66
N PRO A 211 -16.41 20.57 10.69
CA PRO A 211 -16.94 20.47 9.33
C PRO A 211 -16.23 19.41 8.47
N HIS A 212 -15.03 18.98 8.86
CA HIS A 212 -14.24 17.97 8.16
C HIS A 212 -14.31 16.58 8.81
N CYS A 213 -15.37 16.32 9.58
CA CYS A 213 -15.66 14.98 10.10
C CYS A 213 -15.71 13.96 8.95
N VAL A 214 -14.86 12.93 9.01
CA VAL A 214 -14.73 11.93 7.94
C VAL A 214 -16.04 11.18 7.69
N VAL A 215 -16.82 10.91 8.74
CA VAL A 215 -18.14 10.27 8.64
C VAL A 215 -19.06 11.12 7.78
N GLY A 216 -19.23 12.40 8.12
CA GLY A 216 -20.06 13.33 7.35
C GLY A 216 -19.54 13.58 5.93
N LEU A 217 -18.22 13.58 5.71
CA LEU A 217 -17.65 13.72 4.36
C LEU A 217 -17.90 12.49 3.48
N VAL A 218 -17.84 11.28 4.05
CA VAL A 218 -18.20 10.03 3.36
C VAL A 218 -19.69 10.03 3.01
N GLU A 219 -20.57 10.43 3.93
CA GLU A 219 -22.01 10.57 3.67
C GLU A 219 -22.30 11.51 2.50
N LYS A 220 -21.70 12.71 2.53
CA LYS A 220 -21.83 13.70 1.44
C LYS A 220 -21.31 13.16 0.11
N LEU A 221 -20.18 12.43 0.12
CA LEU A 221 -19.62 11.81 -1.08
C LEU A 221 -20.57 10.75 -1.66
N LEU A 222 -21.10 9.86 -0.82
CA LEU A 222 -22.01 8.80 -1.26
C LEU A 222 -23.29 9.37 -1.87
N ALA A 223 -23.85 10.41 -1.23
CA ALA A 223 -25.02 11.13 -1.74
C ALA A 223 -24.71 11.82 -3.09
N ARG A 224 -23.62 12.61 -3.15
CA ARG A 224 -23.27 13.39 -4.36
C ARG A 224 -22.91 12.50 -5.55
N GLY A 225 -22.21 11.40 -5.32
CA GLY A 225 -21.87 10.44 -6.37
C GLY A 225 -23.00 9.47 -6.73
N ALA A 226 -24.14 9.53 -6.01
CA ALA A 226 -25.25 8.59 -6.15
C ALA A 226 -24.79 7.12 -6.11
N TYR A 227 -23.93 6.77 -5.17
CA TYR A 227 -23.36 5.43 -5.06
C TYR A 227 -24.46 4.38 -4.89
N ASP A 228 -24.38 3.28 -5.66
CA ASP A 228 -25.30 2.15 -5.54
C ASP A 228 -24.81 1.21 -4.44
N ARG A 229 -25.40 1.32 -3.24
CA ARG A 229 -24.96 0.61 -2.03
C ARG A 229 -25.74 -0.67 -1.74
N SER A 230 -26.83 -0.90 -2.48
CA SER A 230 -27.64 -2.12 -2.39
C SER A 230 -28.04 -2.53 -3.82
N PRO A 231 -27.03 -2.89 -4.66
CA PRO A 231 -27.28 -3.25 -6.04
C PRO A 231 -28.13 -4.53 -6.11
N PRO A 232 -28.97 -4.71 -7.15
CA PRO A 232 -29.78 -5.92 -7.29
C PRO A 232 -28.90 -7.15 -7.51
N PRO A 233 -29.44 -8.37 -7.28
CA PRO A 233 -28.70 -9.62 -7.48
C PRO A 233 -28.03 -9.69 -8.86
N GLY A 234 -26.76 -10.09 -8.88
CA GLY A 234 -25.95 -10.18 -10.10
C GLY A 234 -25.23 -8.88 -10.48
N ARG A 235 -25.36 -7.81 -9.70
CA ARG A 235 -24.59 -6.57 -9.87
C ARG A 235 -23.72 -6.26 -8.65
N ASP A 236 -22.66 -5.49 -8.88
CA ASP A 236 -21.74 -5.00 -7.84
C ASP A 236 -21.67 -3.47 -7.84
N GLY A 237 -21.72 -2.88 -6.64
CA GLY A 237 -21.68 -1.44 -6.42
C GLY A 237 -20.28 -0.83 -6.54
N GLY A 238 -19.23 -1.66 -6.57
CA GLY A 238 -17.85 -1.23 -6.78
C GLY A 238 -17.17 -0.56 -5.58
N PRO A 239 -15.90 -0.15 -5.76
CA PRO A 239 -15.12 0.51 -4.73
C PRO A 239 -15.49 1.99 -4.54
N LEU A 240 -15.08 2.58 -3.42
CA LEU A 240 -15.28 4.00 -3.13
C LEU A 240 -14.48 4.88 -4.09
N ILE A 241 -13.21 4.57 -4.32
CA ILE A 241 -12.32 5.36 -5.19
C ILE A 241 -12.31 4.78 -6.61
N ARG A 242 -13.03 5.41 -7.54
CA ARG A 242 -13.28 4.90 -8.90
C ARG A 242 -13.34 6.01 -9.94
N ALA A 243 -13.47 5.64 -11.21
CA ALA A 243 -13.53 6.61 -12.32
C ALA A 243 -14.80 7.48 -12.28
N VAL A 244 -14.64 8.74 -12.67
CA VAL A 244 -15.73 9.70 -12.90
C VAL A 244 -15.70 10.16 -14.36
N VAL A 245 -16.86 10.53 -14.89
CA VAL A 245 -17.02 11.13 -16.21
C VAL A 245 -17.65 12.50 -16.07
N THR A 246 -17.22 13.43 -16.93
CA THR A 246 -17.76 14.78 -17.03
C THR A 246 -18.69 14.86 -18.23
N ASP A 247 -19.88 15.42 -18.05
CA ASP A 247 -20.79 15.69 -19.16
C ASP A 247 -20.45 16.99 -19.91
N ALA A 248 -21.23 17.30 -20.95
CA ALA A 248 -21.03 18.51 -21.75
C ALA A 248 -21.29 19.82 -20.96
N GLY A 249 -22.03 19.76 -19.86
CA GLY A 249 -22.28 20.88 -18.95
C GLY A 249 -21.20 21.07 -17.89
N GLY A 250 -20.22 20.16 -17.80
CA GLY A 250 -19.16 20.20 -16.80
C GLY A 250 -19.50 19.45 -15.51
N GLU A 251 -20.68 18.83 -15.41
CA GLU A 251 -21.10 18.08 -14.23
C GLU A 251 -20.44 16.69 -14.22
N GLN A 252 -19.95 16.28 -13.04
CA GLN A 252 -19.30 14.99 -12.87
C GLN A 252 -20.22 13.96 -12.22
N ARG A 253 -20.15 12.73 -12.74
CA ARG A 253 -20.82 11.54 -12.17
C ARG A 253 -19.90 10.34 -12.20
N LEU A 254 -20.21 9.32 -11.41
CA LEU A 254 -19.51 8.04 -11.51
C LEU A 254 -19.64 7.49 -12.94
N GLU A 255 -18.54 6.95 -13.49
CA GLU A 255 -18.57 6.27 -14.79
C GLU A 255 -19.53 5.08 -14.74
N HIS A 256 -19.43 4.29 -13.67
CA HIS A 256 -20.33 3.19 -13.35
C HIS A 256 -20.83 3.31 -11.91
N ARG A 257 -22.16 3.35 -11.73
CA ARG A 257 -22.81 3.28 -10.41
C ARG A 257 -22.79 1.84 -9.88
N SER A 258 -23.12 0.89 -10.76
CA SER A 258 -22.96 -0.55 -10.53
C SER A 258 -22.68 -1.30 -11.84
N THR A 259 -22.00 -2.43 -11.75
CA THR A 259 -21.57 -3.26 -12.89
C THR A 259 -22.20 -4.64 -12.82
N GLN A 260 -22.48 -5.27 -13.97
CA GLN A 260 -22.99 -6.64 -14.06
C GLN A 260 -21.87 -7.65 -13.83
N LEU A 261 -22.05 -8.59 -12.90
CA LEU A 261 -21.08 -9.66 -12.68
C LEU A 261 -20.98 -10.59 -13.91
N PRO A 262 -19.79 -11.10 -14.25
CA PRO A 262 -18.54 -11.11 -13.46
C PRO A 262 -17.62 -9.90 -13.66
N GLU A 263 -18.06 -8.87 -14.39
CA GLU A 263 -17.26 -7.64 -14.53
C GLU A 263 -17.19 -6.89 -13.20
N ILE A 264 -16.05 -6.25 -12.94
CA ILE A 264 -15.81 -5.48 -11.72
C ILE A 264 -15.52 -4.03 -12.07
N THR A 265 -16.09 -3.09 -11.31
CA THR A 265 -15.66 -1.69 -11.39
C THR A 265 -14.25 -1.57 -10.80
N PRO A 266 -13.24 -1.18 -11.57
CA PRO A 266 -11.89 -1.07 -11.04
C PRO A 266 -11.76 0.19 -10.16
N ALA A 267 -10.97 0.06 -9.09
CA ALA A 267 -10.52 1.24 -8.36
C ALA A 267 -9.52 2.05 -9.20
N LEU A 268 -9.41 3.36 -8.92
CA LEU A 268 -8.38 4.19 -9.56
C LEU A 268 -6.97 3.66 -9.24
N GLN A 269 -6.08 3.77 -10.22
CA GLN A 269 -4.70 3.30 -10.06
C GLN A 269 -3.91 4.21 -9.10
N TYR A 270 -3.02 3.61 -8.29
CA TYR A 270 -2.16 4.33 -7.34
C TYR A 270 -1.45 5.54 -7.96
N LYS A 271 -0.86 5.38 -9.15
CA LYS A 271 -0.10 6.47 -9.80
C LYS A 271 -1.00 7.65 -10.20
N VAL A 272 -2.23 7.36 -10.62
CA VAL A 272 -3.22 8.37 -11.01
C VAL A 272 -3.65 9.14 -9.76
N VAL A 273 -4.06 8.43 -8.71
CA VAL A 273 -4.47 9.06 -7.45
C VAL A 273 -3.32 9.84 -6.82
N LEU A 274 -2.12 9.27 -6.74
CA LEU A 274 -0.96 9.94 -6.16
C LEU A 274 -0.65 11.24 -6.90
N LYS A 275 -0.64 11.22 -8.24
CA LYS A 275 -0.38 12.41 -9.05
C LYS A 275 -1.43 13.48 -8.75
N ARG A 276 -2.72 13.12 -8.85
CA ARG A 276 -3.81 14.08 -8.66
C ARG A 276 -3.86 14.63 -7.24
N VAL A 277 -3.67 13.80 -6.22
CA VAL A 277 -3.60 14.26 -4.81
C VAL A 277 -2.47 15.27 -4.61
N ASN A 278 -1.29 15.05 -5.20
CA ASN A 278 -0.20 16.02 -5.11
C ASN A 278 -0.51 17.35 -5.85
N GLU A 279 -1.26 17.30 -6.96
CA GLU A 279 -1.75 18.50 -7.63
C GLU A 279 -2.72 19.27 -6.71
N LEU A 280 -3.66 18.58 -6.06
CA LEU A 280 -4.60 19.19 -5.10
C LEU A 280 -3.89 19.81 -3.89
N PHE A 281 -2.82 19.18 -3.39
CA PHE A 281 -1.98 19.79 -2.35
C PHE A 281 -1.27 21.06 -2.86
N GLY A 282 -0.77 21.04 -4.10
CA GLY A 282 -0.17 22.20 -4.74
C GLY A 282 -1.17 23.36 -4.91
N GLU A 283 -2.40 23.06 -5.33
CA GLU A 283 -3.52 24.01 -5.41
C GLU A 283 -3.83 24.63 -4.04
N ALA A 284 -3.72 23.84 -2.96
CA ALA A 284 -3.88 24.29 -1.58
C ALA A 284 -2.64 25.00 -0.97
N GLY A 285 -1.56 25.18 -1.74
CA GLY A 285 -0.35 25.88 -1.30
C GLY A 285 0.74 24.98 -0.68
N VAL A 286 0.55 23.66 -0.66
CA VAL A 286 1.52 22.69 -0.12
C VAL A 286 2.40 22.17 -1.26
N THR A 287 3.66 22.62 -1.30
CA THR A 287 4.58 22.36 -2.42
C THR A 287 5.40 21.07 -2.28
N LYS A 288 5.37 20.42 -1.12
CA LYS A 288 6.09 19.16 -0.88
C LYS A 288 5.38 17.97 -1.54
N LYS A 289 6.18 17.03 -2.06
CA LYS A 289 5.64 15.80 -2.67
C LYS A 289 5.30 14.77 -1.60
N ILE A 290 4.01 14.52 -1.42
CA ILE A 290 3.46 13.64 -0.39
C ILE A 290 3.09 12.29 -1.00
N GLY A 291 3.63 11.21 -0.43
CA GLY A 291 3.21 9.84 -0.77
C GLY A 291 1.95 9.45 0.00
N MET A 292 1.06 8.63 -0.59
CA MET A 292 -0.17 8.17 0.10
C MET A 292 0.10 7.47 1.44
N HIS A 293 1.27 6.83 1.59
CA HIS A 293 1.65 6.18 2.84
C HIS A 293 1.88 7.18 3.99
N ALA A 294 2.20 8.43 3.67
CA ALA A 294 2.48 9.45 4.68
C ALA A 294 1.23 9.79 5.51
N PHE A 295 0.01 9.73 4.93
CA PHE A 295 -1.24 9.97 5.67
C PHE A 295 -1.43 8.97 6.81
N ARG A 296 -1.14 7.69 6.55
CA ARG A 296 -1.20 6.65 7.58
C ARG A 296 -0.18 6.86 8.70
N VAL A 297 1.03 7.32 8.36
CA VAL A 297 2.08 7.63 9.35
C VAL A 297 1.66 8.86 10.18
N ALA A 298 1.17 9.89 9.51
CA ALA A 298 0.72 11.13 10.13
C ALA A 298 -0.46 10.89 11.08
N GLY A 299 -1.49 10.14 10.65
CA GLY A 299 -2.63 9.82 11.50
C GLY A 299 -2.25 8.97 12.71
N ALA A 300 -1.31 8.03 12.56
CA ALA A 300 -0.82 7.22 13.67
C ALA A 300 -0.08 8.08 14.71
N THR A 301 0.79 8.95 14.21
CA THR A 301 1.58 9.88 15.03
C THR A 301 0.66 10.85 15.77
N GLU A 302 -0.32 11.43 15.07
CA GLU A 302 -1.27 12.37 15.69
C GLU A 302 -2.12 11.68 16.77
N ALA A 303 -2.65 10.48 16.48
CA ALA A 303 -3.47 9.76 17.46
C ALA A 303 -2.69 9.46 18.75
N VAL A 304 -1.43 9.03 18.63
CA VAL A 304 -0.55 8.77 19.79
C VAL A 304 -0.21 10.07 20.52
N ASN A 305 0.14 11.14 19.80
CA ASN A 305 0.46 12.44 20.40
C ASN A 305 -0.75 13.07 21.09
N ALA A 306 -1.97 12.80 20.61
CA ALA A 306 -3.23 13.17 21.25
C ALA A 306 -3.59 12.30 22.46
N GLY A 307 -2.75 11.34 22.84
CA GLY A 307 -2.92 10.49 24.02
C GLY A 307 -3.74 9.21 23.79
N THR A 308 -4.03 8.85 22.54
CA THR A 308 -4.69 7.57 22.24
C THR A 308 -3.76 6.42 22.61
N ASP A 309 -4.33 5.39 23.25
CA ASP A 309 -3.58 4.19 23.62
C ASP A 309 -2.85 3.56 22.40
N ARG A 310 -1.55 3.31 22.56
CA ARG A 310 -0.68 2.79 21.49
C ARG A 310 -1.12 1.43 20.98
N VAL A 311 -1.66 0.57 21.84
CA VAL A 311 -2.17 -0.76 21.43
C VAL A 311 -3.41 -0.60 20.55
N MET A 312 -4.30 0.33 20.89
CA MET A 312 -5.46 0.65 20.08
C MET A 312 -5.08 1.24 18.72
N VAL A 313 -4.16 2.20 18.69
CA VAL A 313 -3.63 2.73 17.42
C VAL A 313 -2.99 1.61 16.63
N GLN A 314 -2.16 0.76 17.27
CA GLN A 314 -1.48 -0.34 16.62
C GLN A 314 -2.48 -1.32 15.96
N LYS A 315 -3.54 -1.66 16.69
CA LYS A 315 -4.62 -2.55 16.23
C LYS A 315 -5.38 -1.91 15.07
N LEU A 316 -5.77 -0.64 15.18
CA LEU A 316 -6.46 0.10 14.12
C LEU A 316 -5.61 0.15 12.85
N GLY A 317 -4.30 0.41 12.98
CA GLY A 317 -3.40 0.38 11.84
C GLY A 317 -3.15 -1.04 11.32
N ARG A 318 -3.37 -2.10 12.10
CA ARG A 318 -3.08 -3.48 11.67
C ARG A 318 -1.57 -3.66 11.42
N TRP A 319 -0.73 -3.23 12.36
CA TRP A 319 0.71 -3.51 12.33
C TRP A 319 1.03 -4.80 13.08
N ALA A 320 1.75 -5.69 12.42
CA ALA A 320 2.05 -7.02 12.94
C ALA A 320 2.93 -7.01 14.20
N THR A 321 3.86 -6.05 14.32
CA THR A 321 4.76 -5.95 15.47
C THR A 321 4.80 -4.54 16.03
N ALA A 322 4.90 -4.45 17.36
CA ALA A 322 5.09 -3.18 18.07
C ALA A 322 6.38 -2.48 17.62
N GLU A 323 7.46 -3.24 17.39
CA GLU A 323 8.72 -2.69 16.88
C GLU A 323 8.55 -1.96 15.55
N THR A 324 7.80 -2.56 14.60
CA THR A 324 7.53 -1.91 13.31
C THR A 324 6.71 -0.66 13.49
N PHE A 325 5.67 -0.71 14.33
CA PHE A 325 4.80 0.42 14.64
C PHE A 325 5.61 1.60 15.21
N GLU A 326 6.39 1.34 16.25
CA GLU A 326 7.20 2.33 16.95
C GLU A 326 8.31 2.93 16.06
N LYS A 327 9.09 2.09 15.38
CA LYS A 327 10.26 2.58 14.61
C LYS A 327 9.89 3.28 13.30
N VAL A 328 8.75 2.95 12.70
CA VAL A 328 8.43 3.35 11.33
C VAL A 328 7.23 4.29 11.25
N TYR A 329 6.25 4.18 12.17
CA TYR A 329 4.95 4.83 12.02
C TYR A 329 4.64 5.89 13.07
N VAL A 330 5.16 5.76 14.29
CA VAL A 330 5.05 6.81 15.30
C VAL A 330 6.30 7.67 15.27
N LYS A 331 6.11 8.98 15.10
CA LYS A 331 7.19 9.97 15.19
C LYS A 331 6.89 10.87 16.37
N ASP A 332 7.34 10.47 17.55
CA ASP A 332 7.17 11.26 18.76
C ASP A 332 7.73 12.67 18.51
N THR A 333 6.91 13.70 18.74
CA THR A 333 7.43 15.05 18.87
C THR A 333 8.14 15.09 20.21
N VAL A 334 9.47 15.25 20.20
CA VAL A 334 10.19 15.58 21.43
C VAL A 334 9.55 16.87 21.94
N PRO A 335 8.99 16.91 23.16
CA PRO A 335 8.49 18.16 23.72
C PRO A 335 9.64 19.15 23.65
N LYS A 336 9.42 20.32 23.03
CA LYS A 336 10.40 21.42 23.11
C LYS A 336 10.66 21.61 24.61
N ARG A 337 11.83 21.22 25.10
CA ARG A 337 12.25 21.52 26.47
C ARG A 337 12.18 23.02 26.60
N ASP A 338 11.19 23.50 27.36
CA ASP A 338 11.13 24.90 27.72
C ASP A 338 12.29 25.15 28.67
N HIS A 339 13.39 25.70 28.13
CA HIS A 339 14.61 26.01 28.88
C HIS A 339 14.42 27.19 29.85
N ARG A 340 13.18 27.53 30.21
CA ARG A 340 12.84 28.65 31.11
C ARG A 340 12.43 28.25 32.53
N ALA A 341 12.53 26.97 32.91
CA ALA A 341 12.22 26.53 34.27
C ALA A 341 13.44 26.32 35.19
N TYR A 342 14.64 26.77 34.80
CA TYR A 342 15.79 26.86 35.68
C TYR A 342 16.45 28.23 35.50
N ASN A 343 15.93 29.22 36.22
CA ASN A 343 16.67 30.31 36.88
C ASN A 343 15.73 31.10 37.77
#